data_AF-A0A851HVC0-F1
#
_entry.id   AF-A0A851HVC0-F1
#
_cell.length_a   1.000
_cell.length_b   1.000
_cell.length_c   1.000
_cell.angle_alpha   90.00
_cell.angle_beta   90.00
_cell.angle_gamma   90.00
#
_symmetry.space_group_name_H-M   'P 1'
#
loop_
_entity.id
_entity.type
_entity.pdbx_description
1 polymer ?
#
loop_
_entity_poly.entity_id
_entity_poly.type
_entity_poly.pdbx_seq_one_letter_code
_entity_poly.pdbx_strand_id
1 'polypeptide(L)'
;MNISSLNEALHQLLHAYKRQLSSNIRKHQIALPITHIRVLKGVVRLPDCTARAIAQRMGQDKSRITRVLNDLVQEELIERSDNPDDRRSQLLTPTSAGKEMLEKISVLEEEAAACLTDGLSADELATFLRIATTMTANATDHETDPHRNHKHE
;
A
#
# COMPACT_ATOMS: atom_id res chain seq x y z
N MET A 1 7.37 6.07 28.94
CA MET A 1 6.92 6.10 27.53
C MET A 1 5.53 5.52 27.48
N ASN A 2 4.53 6.31 27.07
CA ASN A 2 3.12 5.88 27.10
C ASN A 2 2.71 5.43 25.68
N ILE A 3 1.86 4.41 25.55
CA ILE A 3 1.36 3.93 24.25
C ILE A 3 0.67 5.07 23.47
N SER A 4 0.07 6.04 24.18
CA SER A 4 -0.53 7.24 23.57
C SER A 4 0.46 8.06 22.74
N SER A 5 1.68 8.30 23.25
CA SER A 5 2.68 9.10 22.53
C SER A 5 3.20 8.39 21.27
N LEU A 6 3.22 7.05 21.27
CA LEU A 6 3.56 6.27 20.08
C LEU A 6 2.46 6.39 19.02
N ASN A 7 1.20 6.22 19.41
CA ASN A 7 0.06 6.32 18.48
C ASN A 7 -0.02 7.69 17.82
N GLU A 8 0.18 8.76 18.60
CA GLU A 8 0.23 10.13 18.09
C GLU A 8 1.36 10.33 17.09
N ALA A 9 2.57 9.88 17.41
CA ALA A 9 3.72 9.97 16.51
C ALA A 9 3.50 9.20 15.19
N LEU A 10 2.96 7.98 15.27
CA LEU A 10 2.64 7.17 14.08
C LEU A 10 1.59 7.86 13.20
N HIS A 11 0.54 8.40 13.81
CA HIS A 11 -0.50 9.12 13.08
C HIS A 11 0.04 10.39 12.43
N GLN A 12 0.81 11.20 13.17
CA GLN A 12 1.42 12.42 12.64
C GLN A 12 2.37 12.12 11.48
N LEU A 13 3.23 11.11 11.61
CA LEU A 13 4.16 10.71 10.55
C LEU A 13 3.40 10.20 9.31
N LEU A 14 2.38 9.36 9.50
CA LEU A 14 1.53 8.87 8.41
C LEU A 14 0.81 10.03 7.69
N HIS A 15 0.29 11.00 8.44
CA HIS A 15 -0.37 12.17 7.87
C HIS A 15 0.62 13.07 7.13
N ALA A 16 1.82 13.29 7.67
CA ALA A 16 2.89 14.05 7.00
C ALA A 16 3.29 13.38 5.67
N TYR A 17 3.51 12.06 5.69
CA TYR A 17 3.80 11.30 4.47
C TYR A 17 2.68 11.39 3.43
N LYS A 18 1.42 11.15 3.84
CA LYS A 18 0.26 11.26 2.94
C LYS A 18 0.13 12.65 2.34
N ARG A 19 0.37 13.70 3.13
CA ARG A 19 0.31 15.10 2.67
C ARG A 19 1.40 15.37 1.64
N GLN A 20 2.63 14.93 1.90
CA GLN A 20 3.75 15.12 0.96
C GLN A 20 3.51 14.38 -0.35
N LEU A 21 3.09 13.10 -0.28
CA LEU A 21 2.77 12.32 -1.47
C LEU A 21 1.60 12.93 -2.26
N SER A 22 0.54 13.39 -1.58
CA SER A 22 -0.58 14.08 -2.24
C SER A 22 -0.14 15.36 -2.94
N SER A 23 0.79 16.11 -2.33
CA SER A 23 1.36 17.31 -2.91
C SER A 23 2.15 17.00 -4.18
N ASN A 24 3.00 15.97 -4.14
CA ASN A 24 3.79 15.52 -5.29
C ASN A 24 2.89 15.04 -6.44
N ILE A 25 1.88 14.20 -6.15
CA ILE A 25 0.88 13.73 -7.12
C ILE A 25 0.20 14.91 -7.84
N ARG A 26 -0.23 15.93 -7.08
CA ARG A 26 -0.86 17.13 -7.64
C ARG A 26 0.11 17.95 -8.49
N LYS A 27 1.34 18.17 -8.00
CA LYS A 27 2.38 18.93 -8.70
C LYS A 27 2.74 18.31 -10.04
N HIS A 28 2.82 16.98 -10.09
CA HIS A 28 3.13 16.20 -11.29
C HIS A 28 1.90 15.77 -12.09
N GLN A 29 0.71 16.31 -11.74
CA GLN A 29 -0.56 16.12 -12.47
C GLN A 29 -0.95 14.64 -12.67
N ILE A 30 -0.63 13.79 -11.70
CA ILE A 30 -1.06 12.39 -11.71
C ILE A 30 -2.55 12.34 -11.36
N ALA A 31 -3.37 11.89 -12.31
CA ALA A 31 -4.83 11.82 -12.18
C ALA A 31 -5.34 10.64 -11.33
N LEU A 32 -4.47 9.92 -10.63
CA LEU A 32 -4.81 8.76 -9.81
C LEU A 32 -4.90 9.11 -8.32
N PRO A 33 -6.01 8.77 -7.65
CA PRO A 33 -6.08 8.85 -6.19
C PRO A 33 -5.05 7.95 -5.50
N ILE A 34 -4.60 8.33 -4.31
CA ILE A 34 -3.62 7.52 -3.51
C ILE A 34 -4.09 6.09 -3.28
N THR A 35 -5.40 5.86 -3.14
CA THR A 35 -5.94 4.48 -2.99
C THR A 35 -5.69 3.66 -4.24
N HIS A 36 -5.93 4.22 -5.44
CA HIS A 36 -5.67 3.59 -6.72
C HIS A 36 -4.19 3.30 -6.93
N ILE A 37 -3.33 4.24 -6.58
CA ILE A 37 -1.87 4.04 -6.59
C ILE A 37 -1.47 2.82 -5.75
N ARG A 38 -2.00 2.71 -4.53
CA ARG A 38 -1.71 1.56 -3.65
C ARG A 38 -2.20 0.26 -4.29
N VAL A 39 -3.38 0.25 -4.90
CA VAL A 39 -3.96 -0.95 -5.55
C VAL A 39 -3.14 -1.36 -6.76
N LEU A 40 -2.79 -0.43 -7.64
CA LEU A 40 -1.91 -0.67 -8.79
C LEU A 40 -0.55 -1.25 -8.35
N LYS A 41 0.05 -0.68 -7.29
CA LYS A 41 1.29 -1.19 -6.69
C LYS A 41 1.13 -2.61 -6.15
N GLY A 42 -0.03 -2.93 -5.59
CA GLY A 42 -0.37 -4.29 -5.17
C GLY A 42 -0.40 -5.27 -6.33
N VAL A 43 -1.07 -4.91 -7.44
CA VAL A 43 -1.17 -5.73 -8.65
C VAL A 43 0.20 -5.95 -9.30
N VAL A 44 1.03 -4.90 -9.41
CA VAL A 44 2.37 -5.05 -10.03
C VAL A 44 3.31 -5.92 -9.21
N ARG A 45 3.21 -5.88 -7.88
CA ARG A 45 4.08 -6.65 -6.97
C ARG A 45 3.63 -8.10 -6.76
N LEU A 46 2.43 -8.44 -7.22
CA LEU A 46 1.85 -9.77 -7.07
C LEU A 46 1.43 -10.29 -8.45
N PRO A 47 2.27 -11.13 -9.08
CA PRO A 47 1.92 -11.79 -10.32
C PRO A 47 0.61 -12.56 -10.14
N ASP A 48 -0.26 -12.49 -11.16
CA ASP A 48 -1.49 -13.27 -11.26
C ASP A 48 -2.37 -13.21 -10.00
N CYS A 49 -2.48 -12.02 -9.42
CA CYS A 49 -3.26 -11.83 -8.20
C CYS A 49 -4.76 -11.72 -8.49
N THR A 50 -5.58 -12.12 -7.52
CA THR A 50 -7.04 -11.93 -7.60
C THR A 50 -7.47 -10.71 -6.80
N ALA A 51 -8.65 -10.17 -7.11
CA ALA A 51 -9.25 -9.09 -6.32
C ALA A 51 -9.37 -9.43 -4.82
N ARG A 52 -9.59 -10.73 -4.50
CA ARG A 52 -9.60 -11.23 -3.12
C ARG A 52 -8.23 -11.10 -2.47
N ALA A 53 -7.17 -11.53 -3.16
CA ALA A 53 -5.81 -11.46 -2.64
C ALA A 53 -5.38 -10.00 -2.38
N ILE A 54 -5.73 -9.08 -3.29
CA ILE A 54 -5.49 -7.65 -3.10
C ILE A 54 -6.27 -7.12 -1.89
N ALA A 55 -7.55 -7.45 -1.75
CA ALA A 55 -8.36 -6.98 -0.63
C ALA A 55 -7.86 -7.46 0.73
N GLN A 56 -7.50 -8.74 0.83
CA GLN A 56 -6.90 -9.32 2.04
C GLN A 56 -5.60 -8.60 2.40
N ARG A 57 -4.67 -8.46 1.45
CA ARG A 57 -3.38 -7.78 1.70
C ARG A 57 -3.53 -6.33 2.12
N MET A 58 -4.59 -5.66 1.67
CA MET A 58 -4.83 -4.26 1.99
C MET A 58 -5.60 -4.04 3.29
N GLY A 59 -6.14 -5.09 3.91
CA GLY A 59 -7.09 -4.94 5.02
C GLY A 59 -8.29 -4.06 4.63
N GLN A 60 -8.75 -4.17 3.38
CA GLN A 60 -9.84 -3.37 2.83
C GLN A 60 -11.01 -4.26 2.41
N ASP A 61 -12.23 -3.75 2.53
CA ASP A 61 -13.41 -4.47 2.08
C ASP A 61 -13.37 -4.76 0.57
N LYS A 62 -13.85 -5.95 0.20
CA LYS A 62 -13.84 -6.45 -1.19
C LYS A 62 -14.59 -5.53 -2.15
N SER A 63 -15.70 -4.93 -1.71
CA SER A 63 -16.50 -4.05 -2.57
C SER A 63 -15.72 -2.78 -2.96
N ARG A 64 -14.98 -2.21 -2.00
CA ARG A 64 -14.13 -1.04 -2.23
C ARG A 64 -12.99 -1.36 -3.18
N ILE A 65 -12.32 -2.49 -2.98
CA ILE A 65 -11.20 -2.92 -3.83
C ILE A 65 -11.68 -3.22 -5.25
N THR A 66 -12.82 -3.89 -5.40
CA THR A 66 -13.41 -4.17 -6.72
C THR A 66 -13.69 -2.88 -7.49
N ARG A 67 -14.20 -1.82 -6.83
CA ARG A 67 -14.42 -0.52 -7.48
C ARG A 67 -13.11 0.08 -7.97
N VAL A 68 -12.09 0.15 -7.11
CA VAL A 68 -10.77 0.68 -7.50
C VAL A 68 -10.15 -0.13 -8.64
N LEU A 69 -10.30 -1.46 -8.64
CA LEU A 69 -9.84 -2.32 -9.72
C LEU A 69 -10.63 -2.12 -11.01
N ASN A 70 -11.92 -1.77 -10.95
CA ASN A 70 -12.68 -1.42 -12.16
C ASN A 70 -12.17 -0.11 -12.74
N ASP A 71 -11.95 0.91 -11.89
CA ASP A 71 -11.42 2.19 -12.33
C ASP A 71 -10.03 2.02 -12.98
N LEU A 72 -9.14 1.22 -12.37
CA LEU A 72 -7.81 0.93 -12.95
C LEU A 72 -7.86 0.18 -14.29
N VAL A 73 -8.88 -0.64 -14.52
CA VAL A 73 -9.12 -1.28 -15.83
C VAL A 73 -9.63 -0.25 -16.84
N GLN A 74 -10.53 0.65 -16.41
CA GLN A 74 -11.03 1.73 -17.27
C GLN A 74 -9.93 2.71 -17.69
N GLU A 75 -8.96 2.96 -16.81
CA GLU A 75 -7.77 3.75 -17.10
C GLU A 75 -6.68 2.95 -17.86
N GLU A 76 -6.97 1.71 -18.28
CA GLU A 76 -6.07 0.82 -19.02
C GLU A 76 -4.72 0.52 -18.32
N LEU A 77 -4.69 0.66 -16.98
CA LEU A 77 -3.48 0.42 -16.17
C LEU A 77 -3.34 -1.04 -15.74
N ILE A 78 -4.44 -1.77 -15.67
CA ILE A 78 -4.47 -3.21 -15.42
C ILE A 78 -5.45 -3.88 -16.37
N GLU A 79 -5.28 -5.17 -16.57
CA GLU A 79 -6.20 -6.02 -17.33
C GLU A 79 -6.66 -7.21 -16.50
N ARG A 80 -7.70 -7.89 -17.00
CA ARG A 80 -8.27 -9.08 -16.37
C ARG A 80 -8.22 -10.24 -17.34
N SER A 81 -7.83 -11.40 -16.82
CA SER A 81 -7.91 -12.67 -17.53
C SER A 81 -8.66 -13.70 -16.69
N ASP A 82 -9.23 -14.69 -17.36
CA ASP A 82 -9.88 -15.80 -16.67
C ASP A 82 -8.84 -16.56 -15.84
N ASN A 83 -9.19 -16.90 -14.61
CA ASN A 83 -8.35 -17.76 -13.79
C ASN A 83 -8.57 -19.23 -14.20
N PRO A 84 -7.54 -19.92 -14.75
CA PRO A 84 -7.67 -21.33 -15.16
C PRO A 84 -7.96 -22.26 -13.99
N ASP A 85 -7.55 -21.89 -12.77
CA ASP A 85 -7.70 -22.70 -11.56
C ASP A 85 -9.04 -22.48 -10.85
N ASP A 86 -9.68 -21.32 -11.06
CA ASP A 86 -10.99 -20.99 -10.47
C ASP A 86 -11.78 -20.05 -11.38
N ARG A 87 -12.71 -20.63 -12.15
CA ARG A 87 -13.62 -19.92 -13.07
C ARG A 87 -14.50 -18.85 -12.39
N ARG A 88 -14.60 -18.83 -11.06
CA ARG A 88 -15.33 -17.80 -10.31
C ARG A 88 -14.46 -16.58 -9.98
N SER A 89 -13.20 -16.59 -10.39
CA SER A 89 -12.23 -15.52 -10.14
C SER A 89 -11.53 -15.10 -11.43
N GLN A 90 -10.96 -13.90 -11.39
CA GLN A 90 -10.17 -13.33 -12.47
C GLN A 90 -8.78 -13.00 -11.94
N LEU A 91 -7.77 -13.23 -12.77
CA LEU A 91 -6.41 -12.79 -12.52
C LEU A 91 -6.26 -11.34 -12.98
N LEU A 92 -5.42 -10.60 -12.26
CA LEU A 92 -5.12 -9.20 -12.51
C LEU A 92 -3.65 -9.09 -12.89
N THR A 93 -3.40 -8.51 -14.06
CA THR A 93 -2.05 -8.23 -14.56
C THR A 93 -1.91 -6.74 -14.87
N PRO A 94 -0.74 -6.14 -14.62
CA PRO A 94 -0.49 -4.76 -15.02
C PRO A 94 -0.21 -4.68 -16.52
N THR A 95 -0.78 -3.67 -17.17
CA THR A 95 -0.42 -3.32 -18.55
C THR A 95 0.94 -2.63 -18.58
N SER A 96 1.49 -2.39 -19.78
CA SER A 96 2.70 -1.56 -19.94
C SER A 96 2.47 -0.15 -19.38
N ALA A 97 1.31 0.46 -19.66
CA ALA A 97 0.94 1.77 -19.12
C ALA A 97 0.86 1.75 -17.58
N GLY A 98 0.34 0.67 -16.99
CA GLY A 98 0.33 0.48 -15.53
C GLY A 98 1.73 0.45 -14.91
N LYS A 99 2.69 -0.20 -15.57
CA LYS A 99 4.09 -0.26 -15.12
C LYS A 99 4.76 1.11 -15.23
N GLU A 100 4.63 1.79 -16.36
CA GLU A 100 5.16 3.15 -16.55
C GLU A 100 4.55 4.15 -15.55
N MET A 101 3.26 4.02 -15.26
CA MET A 101 2.60 4.83 -14.24
C MET A 101 3.23 4.61 -12.85
N LEU A 102 3.56 3.37 -12.49
CA LEU A 102 4.24 3.10 -11.22
C LEU A 102 5.68 3.61 -11.18
N GLU A 103 6.40 3.61 -12.30
CA GLU A 103 7.73 4.21 -12.35
C GLU A 103 7.65 5.72 -12.04
N LYS A 104 6.69 6.42 -12.65
CA LYS A 104 6.41 7.83 -12.33
C LYS A 104 6.08 8.02 -10.86
N ILE A 105 5.18 7.20 -10.31
CA ILE A 105 4.81 7.26 -8.89
C ILE A 105 5.99 6.98 -7.97
N SER A 106 6.90 6.07 -8.33
CA SER A 106 8.05 5.71 -7.51
C SER A 106 8.98 6.90 -7.32
N VAL A 107 9.21 7.69 -8.37
CA VAL A 107 9.94 8.97 -8.28
C VAL A 107 9.25 9.93 -7.30
N LEU A 108 7.92 9.99 -7.29
CA LEU A 108 7.18 10.86 -6.36
C LEU A 108 7.26 10.40 -4.90
N GLU A 109 7.29 9.08 -4.68
CA GLU A 109 7.51 8.48 -3.37
C GLU A 109 8.94 8.76 -2.87
N GLU A 110 9.94 8.70 -3.76
CA GLU A 110 11.34 9.07 -3.46
C GLU A 110 11.48 10.55 -3.07
N GLU A 111 10.84 11.46 -3.82
CA GLU A 111 10.79 12.89 -3.47
C GLU A 111 10.14 13.11 -2.09
N ALA A 112 9.06 12.36 -1.78
CA ALA A 112 8.39 12.47 -0.49
C ALA A 112 9.25 11.89 0.65
N ALA A 113 9.94 10.77 0.41
CA ALA A 113 10.85 10.17 1.36
C ALA A 113 12.03 11.10 1.66
N ALA A 114 12.66 11.68 0.64
CA ALA A 114 13.76 12.61 0.79
C ALA A 114 13.39 13.81 1.68
N CYS A 115 12.17 14.36 1.51
CA CYS A 115 11.67 15.44 2.36
C CYS A 115 11.42 15.00 3.81
N LEU A 116 10.93 13.78 4.04
CA LEU A 116 10.71 13.26 5.39
C LEU A 116 11.99 12.90 6.13
N THR A 117 13.04 12.53 5.39
CA THR A 117 14.33 12.13 5.95
C THR A 117 15.34 13.28 5.99
N ASP A 118 14.94 14.49 5.57
CA ASP A 118 15.80 15.67 5.62
C ASP A 118 16.27 15.94 7.06
N GLY A 119 17.57 16.13 7.23
CA GLY A 119 18.20 16.31 8.54
C GLY A 119 18.44 15.03 9.36
N LEU A 120 18.07 13.84 8.87
CA LEU A 120 18.42 12.57 9.51
C LEU A 120 19.78 12.05 9.02
N SER A 121 20.59 11.54 9.96
CA SER A 121 21.78 10.77 9.62
C SER A 121 21.43 9.38 9.05
N ALA A 122 22.39 8.75 8.38
CA ALA A 122 22.23 7.40 7.87
C ALA A 122 21.93 6.37 8.99
N ASP A 123 22.54 6.55 10.18
CA ASP A 123 22.35 5.65 11.32
C ASP A 123 20.96 5.81 11.95
N GLU A 124 20.44 7.04 12.04
CA GLU A 124 19.08 7.31 12.51
C GLU A 124 18.05 6.70 11.56
N LEU A 125 18.25 6.87 10.24
CA LEU A 125 17.38 6.28 9.23
C LEU A 125 17.41 4.74 9.28
N ALA A 126 18.60 4.14 9.36
CA ALA A 126 18.76 2.70 9.50
C ALA A 126 18.07 2.17 10.77
N THR A 127 18.20 2.90 11.87
CA THR A 127 17.54 2.57 13.15
C THR A 127 16.03 2.65 13.03
N PHE A 128 15.49 3.71 12.42
CA PHE A 128 14.07 3.86 12.17
C PHE A 128 13.52 2.72 11.31
N LEU A 129 14.18 2.40 10.19
CA LEU A 129 13.77 1.32 9.30
C LEU A 129 13.72 -0.02 10.04
N ARG A 130 14.76 -0.35 10.80
CA ARG A 130 14.79 -1.57 11.62
C ARG A 130 13.61 -1.64 12.58
N ILE A 131 13.35 -0.57 13.34
CA ILE A 131 12.26 -0.51 14.32
C ILE A 131 10.90 -0.62 13.62
N ALA A 132 10.68 0.14 12.55
CA ALA A 132 9.43 0.13 11.79
C ALA A 132 9.15 -1.25 11.17
N THR A 133 10.18 -1.93 10.64
CA THR A 133 10.06 -3.30 10.14
C THR A 133 9.66 -4.27 11.25
N THR A 134 10.29 -4.20 12.43
CA THR A 134 9.91 -5.04 13.57
C THR A 134 8.46 -4.80 14.01
N MET A 135 8.03 -3.53 14.12
CA MET A 135 6.65 -3.19 14.46
C MET A 135 5.65 -3.70 13.42
N THR A 136 6.01 -3.64 12.14
CA THR A 136 5.16 -4.13 11.04
C THR A 136 5.02 -5.65 11.08
N ALA A 137 6.11 -6.38 11.32
CA ALA A 137 6.09 -7.85 11.42
C ALA A 137 5.20 -8.32 12.58
N ASN A 138 5.28 -7.66 13.73
CA ASN A 138 4.42 -7.95 14.87
C ASN A 138 2.92 -7.82 14.50
N ALA A 139 2.55 -6.83 13.68
CA ALA A 139 1.17 -6.64 13.27
C ALA A 139 0.67 -7.70 12.27
N THR A 140 1.54 -8.17 11.36
CA THR A 140 1.16 -9.20 10.37
C THR A 140 1.07 -10.60 10.97
N ASP A 141 1.89 -10.91 11.98
CA ASP A 141 1.83 -12.22 12.65
C ASP A 141 0.55 -12.36 13.48
N HIS A 142 0.02 -11.25 14.02
CA HIS A 142 -1.24 -11.23 14.77
C HIS A 142 -2.51 -11.43 13.93
N GLU A 143 -2.46 -11.31 12.59
CA GLU A 143 -3.60 -11.61 11.71
C GLU A 143 -3.75 -13.12 11.41
N THR A 144 -2.78 -13.96 11.81
CA THR A 144 -2.79 -15.41 11.53
C THR A 144 -3.19 -16.31 12.70
N ASP A 145 -3.57 -15.75 13.86
CA ASP A 145 -4.05 -16.51 15.02
C ASP A 145 -5.57 -16.34 15.23
N PRO A 146 -6.43 -17.23 14.67
CA PRO A 146 -7.87 -17.21 14.91
C PRO A 146 -8.26 -17.66 16.35
N HIS A 147 -7.31 -17.98 17.23
CA HIS A 147 -7.59 -18.55 18.55
C HIS A 147 -7.23 -17.67 19.75
N ARG A 148 -6.76 -16.43 19.56
CA ARG A 148 -6.43 -15.54 20.70
C ARG A 148 -7.59 -14.72 21.27
N ASN A 149 -8.81 -15.22 21.14
CA ASN A 149 -9.92 -14.82 22.00
C ASN A 149 -10.22 -15.99 22.93
N HIS A 150 -9.53 -16.08 24.06
CA HIS A 150 -10.05 -16.55 25.35
C HIS A 150 -9.00 -16.36 26.44
N LYS A 151 -9.43 -15.71 27.54
CA LYS A 151 -8.79 -15.57 28.85
C LYS A 151 -7.77 -14.42 28.96
N HIS A 152 -8.19 -13.33 29.60
CA HIS A 152 -8.11 -13.28 31.06
C HIS A 152 -9.21 -12.40 31.64
N GLU A 153 -9.88 -12.99 32.64
CA GLU A 153 -10.67 -12.35 33.70
C GLU A 153 -9.86 -11.30 34.46
#